data_AF-A0A7U9X1I2-F1
#
_entry.id   AF-A0A7U9X1I2-F1
#
_cell.length_a   1.000
_cell.length_b   1.000
_cell.length_c   1.000
_cell.angle_alpha   90.00
_cell.angle_beta   90.00
_cell.angle_gamma   90.00
#
_symmetry.space_group_name_H-M   'P 1'
#
loop_
_entity.id
_entity.type
_entity.pdbx_description
1 polymer ?
#
loop_
_entity_poly.entity_id
_entity_poly.type
_entity_poly.pdbx_seq_one_letter_code
_entity_poly.pdbx_strand_id
1 'polypeptide(L)' 'MEAVKVTRKLDGKGRLILPGDFREAAGFAPDEPVEVALTVIDGKQAFVITKKELKAWQNTPSKKKKL' A
#
# COMPACT_ATOMS: atom_id res chain seq x y z
N MET A 1 -0.33 -6.47 17.16
CA MET A 1 -1.59 -6.59 16.39
C MET A 1 -1.68 -8.00 15.87
N GLU A 2 -2.85 -8.62 16.00
CA GLU A 2 -3.10 -9.95 15.43
C GLU A 2 -3.23 -9.80 13.90
N ALA A 3 -2.53 -10.65 13.14
CA ALA A 3 -2.58 -10.58 11.69
C ALA A 3 -3.91 -11.16 11.19
N VAL A 4 -4.76 -10.32 10.59
CA VAL A 4 -5.93 -10.81 9.84
C VAL A 4 -5.38 -11.61 8.65
N LYS A 5 -5.87 -12.84 8.43
CA LYS A 5 -5.43 -13.71 7.33
C LYS A 5 -6.65 -14.30 6.64
N VAL A 6 -6.68 -14.22 5.32
CA VAL A 6 -7.71 -14.86 4.49
C VAL A 6 -7.02 -15.60 3.35
N THR A 7 -7.43 -16.84 3.08
CA THR A 7 -6.93 -17.65 1.96
C THR A 7 -7.92 -17.59 0.79
N ARG A 8 -7.45 -17.14 -0.38
CA ARG A 8 -8.21 -17.09 -1.62
C ARG A 8 -7.36 -17.53 -2.81
N LYS A 9 -8.04 -17.99 -3.86
CA LYS A 9 -7.41 -18.20 -5.16
C LYS A 9 -7.27 -16.85 -5.85
N LEU A 10 -6.23 -16.72 -6.68
CA LEU A 10 -6.19 -15.66 -7.69
C LEU A 10 -7.38 -15.82 -8.62
N ASP A 11 -7.80 -14.73 -9.24
CA ASP A 11 -8.74 -14.85 -10.33
C ASP A 11 -8.09 -15.64 -11.49
N GLY A 12 -8.90 -16.12 -12.44
CA GLY A 12 -8.39 -16.88 -13.60
C GLY A 12 -7.43 -16.10 -14.51
N LYS A 13 -7.10 -14.84 -14.19
CA LYS A 13 -6.15 -13.98 -14.89
C LYS A 13 -4.89 -13.70 -14.05
N GLY A 14 -4.76 -14.32 -12.87
CA GLY A 14 -3.61 -14.14 -11.98
C GLY A 14 -3.65 -12.88 -11.11
N ARG A 15 -4.80 -12.20 -11.00
CA ARG A 15 -4.97 -11.00 -10.16
C ARG A 15 -5.41 -11.38 -8.75
N LEU A 16 -4.86 -10.72 -7.75
CA LEU A 16 -5.35 -10.76 -6.38
C LEU A 16 -6.45 -9.71 -6.22
N ILE A 17 -7.66 -10.15 -5.85
CA ILE A 17 -8.76 -9.24 -5.50
C ILE A 17 -8.74 -9.08 -3.99
N LEU A 18 -8.43 -7.88 -3.50
CA LEU A 18 -8.50 -7.56 -2.07
C LEU A 18 -9.98 -7.41 -1.67
N PRO A 19 -10.49 -8.24 -0.74
CA PRO A 19 -11.83 -8.08 -0.21
C PRO A 19 -12.02 -6.73 0.50
N GLY A 20 -13.27 -6.23 0.53
CA GLY A 20 -13.60 -4.91 1.09
C GLY A 20 -13.22 -4.75 2.55
N ASP A 21 -13.49 -5.77 3.37
CA ASP A 21 -13.14 -5.85 4.79
C ASP A 21 -11.61 -5.74 5.02
N PHE A 22 -10.82 -6.42 4.20
CA PHE A 22 -9.36 -6.39 4.30
C PHE A 22 -8.78 -5.06 3.86
N ARG A 23 -9.33 -4.50 2.76
CA ARG A 23 -9.00 -3.18 2.24
C ARG A 23 -9.28 -2.10 3.30
N GLU A 24 -10.46 -2.15 3.92
CA GLU A 24 -10.89 -1.22 4.96
C GLU A 24 -10.07 -1.36 6.24
N ALA A 25 -9.74 -2.59 6.67
CA ALA A 25 -8.86 -2.84 7.81
C ALA A 25 -7.43 -2.30 7.59
N ALA A 26 -6.93 -2.35 6.35
CA ALA A 26 -5.66 -1.73 5.96
C ALA A 26 -5.78 -0.19 5.77
N GLY A 27 -6.99 0.36 5.88
CA GLY A 27 -7.28 1.78 5.70
C GLY A 27 -7.24 2.26 4.25
N PHE A 28 -7.35 1.36 3.27
CA PHE A 28 -7.27 1.69 1.86
C PHE A 28 -8.61 2.15 1.28
N ALA A 29 -8.64 3.22 0.49
CA ALA A 29 -9.81 3.55 -0.33
C ALA A 29 -9.94 2.58 -1.52
N PRO A 30 -11.13 2.41 -2.14
CA PRO A 30 -11.31 1.48 -3.26
C PRO A 30 -10.42 1.77 -4.48
N ASP A 31 -10.05 3.03 -4.65
CA ASP A 31 -9.37 3.61 -5.81
C ASP A 31 -8.06 4.31 -5.44
N GLU A 32 -7.57 4.18 -4.20
CA GLU A 32 -6.31 4.82 -3.83
C GLU A 32 -5.10 4.15 -4.52
N PRO A 33 -4.08 4.94 -4.90
CA PRO A 33 -2.84 4.38 -5.39
C PRO A 33 -2.07 3.67 -4.27
N VAL A 34 -1.61 2.46 -4.57
CA VAL A 34 -0.79 1.62 -3.67
C VAL A 34 0.58 1.34 -4.29
N GLU A 35 1.53 1.01 -3.43
CA GLU A 35 2.83 0.46 -3.81
C GLU A 35 2.86 -1.03 -3.49
N VAL A 36 3.47 -1.81 -4.38
CA VAL A 36 3.62 -3.27 -4.23
C VAL A 36 5.09 -3.61 -4.33
N ALA A 37 5.63 -4.24 -3.28
CA ALA A 37 7.00 -4.70 -3.22
C ALA A 37 7.05 -6.22 -3.05
N LEU A 38 8.08 -6.85 -3.63
CA LEU A 38 8.40 -8.26 -3.40
C LEU A 38 9.44 -8.35 -2.27
N THR A 39 9.20 -9.24 -1.32
CA THR A 39 10.06 -9.47 -0.16
C THR A 39 10.05 -10.95 0.24
N VAL A 40 10.73 -11.29 1.35
CA VAL A 40 10.73 -12.61 1.97
C VAL A 40 10.25 -12.49 3.42
N ILE A 41 9.20 -13.24 3.78
CA ILE A 41 8.67 -13.36 5.15
C ILE A 41 8.67 -14.84 5.53
N ASP A 42 9.29 -15.19 6.65
CA ASP A 42 9.41 -16.58 7.14
C ASP A 42 9.95 -17.55 6.07
N GLY A 43 10.95 -17.10 5.29
CA GLY A 43 11.57 -17.88 4.22
C GLY A 43 10.71 -18.05 2.96
N LYS A 44 9.55 -17.41 2.88
CA LYS A 44 8.64 -17.45 1.72
C LYS A 44 8.62 -16.12 1.00
N GLN A 45 8.62 -16.16 -0.33
CA GLN A 45 8.36 -14.96 -1.12
C GLN A 45 6.98 -14.40 -0.78
N ALA A 46 6.92 -13.10 -0.56
CA ALA A 46 5.71 -12.40 -0.16
C ALA A 46 5.62 -11.06 -0.88
N PHE A 47 4.39 -10.61 -1.11
CA PHE A 47 4.13 -9.23 -1.54
C PHE A 47 3.74 -8.40 -0.33
N VAL A 48 4.30 -7.20 -0.23
CA VAL A 48 3.88 -6.17 0.71
C VAL A 48 3.19 -5.08 -0.09
N ILE A 49 1.98 -4.71 0.35
CA ILE A 49 1.17 -3.66 -0.26
C ILE A 49 1.06 -2.52 0.75
N THR A 50 1.46 -1.32 0.36
CA THR A 50 1.39 -0.11 1.19
C THR A 50 0.67 1.00 0.45
N LYS A 51 0.18 2.00 1.17
CA LYS A 51 -0.25 3.24 0.54
C LYS A 51 0.90 3.85 -0.23
N LYS A 52 0.64 4.34 -1.44
CA LYS A 52 1.65 5.12 -2.15
C LYS A 52 1.85 6.43 -1.39
N GLU A 53 3.07 6.69 -0.93
CA GLU A 53 3.40 8.02 -0.45
C GLU A 53 3.37 8.98 -1.65
N LEU A 54 2.26 9.69 -1.80
CA LEU A 54 2.24 10.89 -2.62
C LEU A 54 3.16 11.87 -1.89
N LYS A 55 4.39 12.03 -2.38
CA LYS A 55 5.25 13.15 -1.97
C LYS A 55 4.42 14.41 -2.19
N ALA A 56 3.87 14.95 -1.10
CA ALA A 56 3.25 16.26 -1.11
C ALA A 56 4.39 17.21 -1.45
N TRP A 57 4.49 17.60 -2.71
CA TRP A 57 5.33 18.70 -3.14
C TRP A 57 4.66 19.98 -2.64
N GLN A 58 4.68 20.18 -1.33
CA GLN A 58 4.08 21.31 -0.64
C GLN A 58 5.11 21.94 0.30
N ASN A 59 5.51 23.15 -0.10
CA ASN A 59 5.81 24.31 0.74
C ASN A 59 7.10 24.32 1.56
N THR A 60 8.23 24.52 0.89
CA THR A 60 9.26 25.42 1.45
C THR A 60 9.02 26.82 0.88
N PRO A 61 8.46 27.79 1.63
CA PRO A 61 8.43 29.17 1.17
C PRO A 61 9.87 29.64 1.01
N SER A 62 10.19 30.10 -0.19
CA SER A 62 11.46 30.71 -0.57
C SER A 62 11.85 31.76 0.47
N LYS A 63 12.94 31.51 1.22
CA LYS A 63 13.57 32.55 2.04
C LYS A 63 14.15 33.60 1.08
N LYS A 64 13.35 34.61 0.74
CA LYS A 64 13.90 35.94 0.40
C LYS A 64 14.66 36.42 1.63
N LYS A 65 15.97 36.18 1.68
CA LYS A 65 16.84 36.88 2.62
C LYS A 65 17.17 38.22 1.96
N LYS A 66 16.40 39.24 2.35
CA LYS A 66 16.88 40.63 2.36
C LYS A 66 18.17 40.66 3.19
N LEU A 67 19.24 41.17 2.60
CA LEU A 67 20.21 42.11 3.18
C LEU A 67 21.19 42.49 2.07
#